data_AF-A0A2W4LUM7-F1
#
_entry.id   AF-A0A2W4LUM7-F1
#
_cell.length_a   1.000
_cell.length_b   1.000
_cell.length_c   1.000
_cell.angle_alpha   90.00
_cell.angle_beta   90.00
_cell.angle_gamma   90.00
#
_symmetry.space_group_name_H-M   'P 1'
#
loop_
_entity.id
_entity.type
_entity.pdbx_description
1 polymer ?
#
loop_
_entity_poly.entity_id
_entity_poly.type
_entity_poly.pdbx_seq_one_letter_code
_entity_poly.pdbx_strand_id
1 'polypeptide(L)'
;MFEIVKAGGIMMVPIILASIIAAAIVLERLWTLQRRRVLPTELTEKVWRWVEQRQIQDKHILALQQNSALGKILAAGLMNRHRDRNVIKESIEDTGRHVVHE
;
A
#
# COMPACT_ATOMS: atom_id res chain seq x y z
N MET A 1 -33.28 22.46 10.07
CA MET A 1 -32.55 21.17 10.06
C MET A 1 -33.36 20.08 10.75
N PHE A 2 -33.61 20.18 12.07
CA PHE A 2 -34.37 19.17 12.83
C PHE A 2 -35.84 18.99 12.34
N GLU A 3 -36.48 20.07 11.89
CA GLU A 3 -37.80 20.05 11.25
C GLU A 3 -37.84 19.18 9.97
N ILE A 4 -36.78 19.21 9.15
CA ILE A 4 -36.67 18.44 7.91
C ILE A 4 -36.48 16.95 8.23
N VAL A 5 -35.72 16.65 9.28
CA VAL A 5 -35.53 15.28 9.80
C VAL A 5 -36.84 14.70 10.32
N LYS A 6 -37.61 15.50 11.05
CA LYS A 6 -38.91 15.09 11.60
C LYS A 6 -39.96 14.91 10.50
N ALA A 7 -39.95 15.76 9.46
CA ALA A 7 -40.82 15.67 8.30
C ALA A 7 -40.51 14.47 7.39
N GLY A 8 -39.23 14.05 7.33
CA GLY A 8 -38.81 12.87 6.56
C GLY A 8 -39.13 11.51 7.21
N GLY A 9 -39.60 11.50 8.46
CA GLY A 9 -40.04 10.29 9.17
C GLY A 9 -38.97 9.20 9.27
N ILE A 10 -39.39 7.94 9.33
CA ILE A 10 -38.49 6.79 9.54
C ILE A 10 -37.47 6.61 8.40
N MET A 11 -37.78 7.11 7.19
CA MET A 11 -36.92 7.01 6.01
C MET A 11 -35.67 7.91 6.09
N MET A 12 -35.64 8.88 7.00
CA MET A 12 -34.44 9.68 7.26
C MET A 12 -33.35 8.88 8.00
N VAL A 13 -33.74 7.91 8.83
CA VAL A 13 -32.81 7.09 9.61
C VAL A 13 -31.82 6.31 8.73
N PRO A 14 -32.24 5.53 7.71
CA PRO A 14 -31.31 4.80 6.86
C PRO A 14 -30.40 5.72 6.04
N ILE A 15 -30.88 6.91 5.64
CA ILE A 15 -30.07 7.88 4.88
C ILE A 15 -28.95 8.46 5.75
N ILE A 16 -29.28 8.86 6.98
CA ILE A 16 -28.28 9.35 7.93
C ILE A 16 -27.28 8.24 8.26
N LEU A 17 -27.76 7.02 8.50
CA LEU A 17 -26.89 5.87 8.75
C LEU A 17 -25.95 5.60 7.57
N ALA A 18 -26.47 5.59 6.34
CA ALA A 18 -25.68 5.40 5.12
C ALA A 18 -24.63 6.51 4.94
N SER A 19 -24.97 7.77 5.25
CA SER A 19 -24.03 8.89 5.21
C SER A 19 -22.90 8.73 6.23
N ILE A 20 -23.21 8.28 7.45
CA ILE A 20 -22.20 8.04 8.49
C ILE A 20 -21.27 6.89 8.06
N ILE A 21 -21.83 5.80 7.52
CA ILE A 21 -21.06 4.66 7.00
C ILE A 21 -20.16 5.12 5.84
N ALA A 22 -20.69 5.88 4.89
CA ALA A 22 -19.90 6.42 3.79
C ALA A 22 -18.75 7.31 4.29
N ALA A 23 -19.03 8.19 5.27
CA ALA A 23 -18.00 9.03 5.88
C ALA A 23 -16.93 8.22 6.61
N ALA A 24 -17.32 7.16 7.34
CA ALA A 24 -16.40 6.26 8.02
C ALA A 24 -15.46 5.55 7.03
N ILE A 25 -16.01 5.02 5.93
CA ILE A 25 -15.23 4.39 4.86
C ILE A 25 -14.29 5.40 4.21
N VAL A 26 -14.74 6.62 3.96
CA VAL A 26 -13.91 7.69 3.36
C VAL A 26 -12.77 8.07 4.30
N LEU A 27 -13.02 8.20 5.61
CA LEU A 27 -11.99 8.47 6.61
C LEU A 27 -10.98 7.32 6.73
N GLU A 28 -11.46 6.09 6.76
CA GLU A 28 -10.61 4.89 6.77
C GLU A 28 -9.73 4.81 5.51
N ARG A 29 -10.31 5.11 4.33
CA ARG A 29 -9.57 5.21 3.08
C ARG A 29 -8.57 6.35 3.09
N LEU A 30 -8.94 7.53 3.57
CA LEU A 30 -8.03 8.68 3.66
C LEU A 30 -6.83 8.37 4.57
N TRP A 31 -7.05 7.65 5.67
CA TRP A 31 -6.00 7.18 6.57
C TRP A 31 -5.14 6.07 5.92
N THR A 32 -5.76 5.18 5.13
CA THR A 32 -5.06 4.08 4.44
C THR A 32 -4.25 4.56 3.22
N LEU A 33 -4.73 5.55 2.48
CA LEU A 33 -4.01 6.20 1.37
C LEU A 33 -2.90 7.14 1.84
N GLN A 34 -2.74 7.33 3.14
CA GLN A 34 -1.70 8.20 3.69
C GLN A 34 -0.32 7.65 3.26
N ARG A 35 0.38 8.40 2.40
CA ARG A 35 1.65 8.06 1.74
C ARG A 35 2.67 7.36 2.63
N ARG A 36 2.65 7.62 3.95
CA ARG A 36 3.47 6.95 4.96
C ARG A 36 3.40 5.42 4.94
N ARG A 37 2.28 4.81 4.53
CA ARG A 37 2.11 3.35 4.45
C ARG A 37 2.41 2.78 3.04
N VAL A 38 2.23 3.59 1.99
CA VAL A 38 2.35 3.16 0.59
C VAL A 38 3.72 3.49 -0.03
N LEU A 39 4.29 4.66 0.26
CA LEU A 39 5.64 5.09 -0.13
C LEU A 39 6.39 5.69 1.07
N PRO A 40 7.04 4.88 1.91
CA PRO A 40 7.96 5.40 2.91
C PRO A 40 9.18 5.98 2.17
N THR A 41 9.33 7.31 2.20
CA THR A 41 10.37 8.05 1.45
C THR A 41 11.80 7.60 1.77
N GLU A 42 12.01 7.06 2.97
CA GLU A 42 13.31 6.57 3.45
C GLU A 42 13.65 5.15 2.97
N LEU A 43 12.69 4.40 2.43
CA LEU A 43 12.88 2.99 2.12
C LEU A 43 13.79 2.80 0.91
N THR A 44 13.60 3.62 -0.13
CA THR A 44 14.43 3.60 -1.34
C THR A 44 15.88 3.98 -1.03
N GLU A 45 16.08 4.98 -0.17
CA GLU A 45 17.41 5.47 0.20
C GLU A 45 18.18 4.46 1.07
N LYS A 46 17.50 3.80 2.02
CA LYS A 46 18.07 2.71 2.82
C LYS A 46 18.47 1.52 1.94
N VAL A 47 17.65 1.17 0.96
CA VAL A 47 17.97 0.05 0.05
C VAL A 47 19.13 0.39 -0.87
N TRP A 48 19.16 1.61 -1.42
CA TRP A 48 20.28 2.05 -2.25
C TRP A 48 21.62 1.95 -1.51
N ARG A 49 21.66 2.40 -0.24
CA ARG A 49 22.83 2.22 0.62
C ARG A 49 23.22 0.76 0.82
N TRP A 50 22.27 -0.15 0.99
CA TRP A 50 22.56 -1.58 1.14
C TRP A 50 23.07 -2.22 -0.15
N VAL A 51 22.56 -1.79 -1.31
CA VAL A 51 23.06 -2.20 -2.63
C VAL A 51 24.51 -1.74 -2.80
N GLU A 52 24.80 -0.46 -2.51
CA GLU A 52 26.12 0.16 -2.65
C GLU A 52 27.16 -0.49 -1.73
N GLN A 53 26.74 -0.84 -0.50
CA GLN A 53 27.60 -1.51 0.48
C GLN A 53 27.72 -3.03 0.25
N ARG A 54 27.06 -3.60 -0.78
CA ARG A 54 26.96 -5.05 -1.04
C ARG A 54 26.45 -5.88 0.16
N GLN A 55 25.77 -5.25 1.13
CA GLN A 55 25.29 -5.91 2.35
C GLN A 55 23.87 -6.48 2.23
N ILE A 56 23.47 -6.87 1.02
CA ILE A 56 22.14 -7.46 0.79
C ILE A 56 22.15 -8.92 1.20
N GLN A 57 21.72 -9.16 2.44
CA GLN A 57 21.45 -10.48 3.00
C GLN A 57 19.95 -10.80 2.91
N ASP A 58 19.60 -12.09 2.90
CA ASP A 58 18.21 -12.55 2.74
C ASP A 58 17.28 -12.02 3.84
N LYS A 59 17.81 -11.76 5.04
CA LYS A 59 17.07 -11.13 6.14
C LYS A 59 16.59 -9.71 5.82
N HIS A 60 17.36 -8.95 5.04
CA HIS A 60 17.01 -7.58 4.64
C HIS A 60 15.91 -7.60 3.57
N ILE A 61 15.97 -8.58 2.66
CA ILE A 61 14.96 -8.80 1.61
C ILE A 61 13.60 -9.18 2.24
N LEU A 62 13.61 -10.05 3.25
CA LEU A 62 12.40 -10.41 4.01
C LEU A 62 11.80 -9.21 4.74
N ALA A 63 12.64 -8.38 5.37
CA ALA A 63 12.19 -7.16 6.04
C ALA A 63 11.61 -6.12 5.06
N LEU A 64 12.10 -6.09 3.82
CA LEU A 64 11.56 -5.25 2.74
C LEU A 64 10.16 -5.70 2.32
N GLN A 65 9.97 -7.00 2.14
CA GLN A 65 8.69 -7.58 1.71
C GLN A 65 7.55 -7.32 2.72
N GLN A 66 7.85 -7.24 4.01
CA GLN A 66 6.85 -7.05 5.06
C GLN A 66 6.50 -5.57 5.34
N ASN A 67 7.33 -4.63 4.90
CA ASN A 67 7.19 -3.22 5.30
C ASN A 67 6.34 -2.37 4.34
N SER A 68 6.25 -2.72 3.05
CA SER A 68 5.60 -1.86 2.06
C SER A 68 5.33 -2.60 0.75
N ALA A 69 4.30 -2.16 0.02
CA ALA A 69 4.06 -2.47 -1.38
C ALA A 69 5.31 -2.29 -2.26
N LEU A 70 6.01 -1.15 -2.09
CA LEU A 70 7.25 -0.87 -2.80
C LEU A 70 8.38 -1.82 -2.36
N GLY A 71 8.42 -2.16 -1.08
CA GLY A 71 9.37 -3.13 -0.53
C GLY A 71 9.18 -4.55 -1.07
N LYS A 72 7.93 -5.01 -1.28
CA LYS A 72 7.62 -6.28 -1.97
C LYS A 72 8.19 -6.31 -3.39
N ILE A 73 7.95 -5.26 -4.19
CA ILE A 73 8.43 -5.16 -5.57
C ILE A 73 9.97 -5.14 -5.62
N LEU A 74 10.60 -4.37 -4.72
CA LEU A 74 12.05 -4.24 -4.65
C LEU A 74 12.73 -5.54 -4.19
N ALA A 75 12.13 -6.25 -3.23
CA ALA A 75 12.58 -7.56 -2.78
C ALA A 75 12.58 -8.58 -3.92
N ALA A 76 11.52 -8.62 -4.74
CA ALA A 76 11.45 -9.52 -5.90
C ALA A 76 12.58 -9.28 -6.91
N GLY A 77 12.90 -8.02 -7.20
CA GLY A 77 14.04 -7.66 -8.05
C GLY A 77 15.38 -8.03 -7.42
N LEU A 78 15.56 -7.81 -6.11
CA LEU A 78 16.79 -8.12 -5.36
C LEU A 78 17.04 -9.61 -5.17
N MET A 79 15.99 -10.43 -5.08
CA MET A 79 16.09 -11.90 -5.05
C MET A 79 16.60 -12.44 -6.39
N ASN A 80 16.18 -11.83 -7.49
CA ASN A 80 16.57 -12.24 -8.84
C ASN A 80 17.83 -11.52 -9.37
N ARG A 81 18.54 -10.74 -8.55
CA ARG A 81 19.66 -9.88 -8.97
C ARG A 81 20.80 -10.58 -9.71
N HIS A 82 20.94 -11.89 -9.54
CA HIS A 82 21.98 -12.71 -10.18
C HIS A 82 21.52 -13.33 -11.51
N ARG A 83 20.28 -13.08 -11.94
CA ARG A 83 19.71 -13.57 -13.20
C ARG A 83 19.82 -12.53 -14.30
N ASP A 84 19.54 -12.96 -15.53
CA ASP A 84 19.50 -12.07 -16.69
C ASP A 84 18.49 -10.93 -16.48
N ARG A 85 18.79 -9.77 -17.07
CA ARG A 85 17.97 -8.55 -16.97
C ARG A 85 16.51 -8.80 -17.33
N ASN A 86 16.24 -9.69 -18.28
CA ASN A 86 14.86 -10.04 -18.67
C ASN A 86 14.08 -10.66 -17.51
N VAL A 87 14.71 -11.57 -16.77
CA VAL A 87 14.10 -12.26 -15.62
C VAL A 87 13.89 -11.30 -14.44
N ILE A 88 14.84 -10.40 -14.22
CA ILE A 88 14.69 -9.36 -13.18
C ILE A 88 13.48 -8.48 -13.50
N LYS A 89 13.37 -8.01 -14.74
CA LYS A 89 12.26 -7.16 -15.19
C LYS A 89 10.91 -7.88 -15.04
N GLU A 90 10.84 -9.13 -15.48
CA GLU A 90 9.64 -9.95 -15.38
C GLU A 90 9.20 -10.15 -13.93
N SER A 91 10.14 -10.45 -13.02
CA SER A 91 9.83 -10.63 -11.59
C SER A 91 9.27 -9.36 -10.92
N ILE A 92 9.75 -8.19 -11.34
CA ILE A 92 9.29 -6.89 -10.85
C ILE A 92 7.89 -6.59 -11.39
N GLU A 93 7.65 -6.82 -12.68
CA GLU A 93 6.33 -6.60 -13.30
C GLU A 93 5.27 -7.54 -12.73
N ASP A 94 5.60 -8.81 -12.52
CA ASP A 94 4.69 -9.81 -11.97
C ASP A 94 4.31 -9.50 -10.52
N THR A 95 5.30 -9.16 -9.68
CA THR A 95 5.05 -8.73 -8.30
C THR A 95 4.26 -7.42 -8.26
N GLY A 96 4.55 -6.49 -9.18
CA GLY A 96 3.80 -5.23 -9.31
C GLY A 96 2.32 -5.46 -9.61
N ARG A 97 1.98 -6.42 -10.49
CA ARG A 97 0.59 -6.79 -10.76
C ARG A 97 -0.13 -7.34 -9.52
N HIS A 98 0.56 -8.16 -8.73
CA HIS A 98 0.00 -8.70 -7.49
C HIS A 98 -0.26 -7.62 -6.43
N VAL A 99 0.70 -6.71 -6.25
CA VAL A 99 0.64 -5.67 -5.21
C VAL A 99 -0.42 -4.59 -5.51
N VAL A 100 -0.83 -4.41 -6.76
CA VAL A 100 -1.92 -3.48 -7.13
C VAL A 100 -3.30 -4.03 -6.73
N HIS A 101 -3.43 -5.33 -6.51
CA HIS A 101 -4.69 -5.99 -6.14
C HIS A 101 -4.85 -6.26 -4.63
N GLU A 102 -3.79 -6.04 -3.84
CA GLU A 102 -3.80 -6.04 -2.35
C GLU A 102 -3.99 -4.64 -1.78
#